data_AF-A0A2W6SFK4-F1
#
_entry.id   AF-A0A2W6SFK4-F1
#
_cell.length_a   1.000
_cell.length_b   1.000
_cell.length_c   1.000
_cell.angle_alpha   90.00
_cell.angle_beta   90.00
_cell.angle_gamma   90.00
#
_symmetry.space_group_name_H-M   'P 1'
#
loop_
_entity.id
_entity.type
_entity.pdbx_description
1 polymer ?
#
loop_
_entity_poly.entity_id
_entity_poly.type
_entity_poly.pdbx_seq_one_letter_code
_entity_poly.pdbx_strand_id
1 'polypeptide(L)'
;MVNQGLPGSFLKFANTFGLARLMFKGMFPAEKQYKYQNSMMPALLYKSADAVLEEQDHMGTIKKEAAKIKSFGNIPLLILTASDPKRYDSSIKDVELKLEMINAWDKMQKDFLLLSTDSKQILVPNSGHYINQDNPKAVEKAINDMVDKILHQK
;
A
#
# COMPACT_ATOMS: atom_id res chain seq x y z
N MET A 1 -7.60 7.55 -2.37
CA MET A 1 -8.81 7.80 -3.16
C MET A 1 -9.02 6.58 -4.03
N VAL A 2 -10.13 5.88 -3.90
CA VAL A 2 -10.56 4.90 -4.92
C VAL A 2 -11.75 5.56 -5.60
N ASN A 3 -11.96 5.34 -6.89
CA ASN A 3 -13.06 5.97 -7.63
C ASN A 3 -14.46 5.69 -7.04
N GLN A 4 -14.62 4.80 -6.05
CA GLN A 4 -15.89 4.50 -5.37
C GLN A 4 -17.04 4.19 -6.36
N GLY A 5 -16.69 3.71 -7.56
CA GLY A 5 -17.64 3.46 -8.66
C GLY A 5 -17.98 4.68 -9.54
N LEU A 6 -17.45 5.87 -9.24
CA LEU A 6 -17.65 7.09 -10.03
C LEU A 6 -16.68 7.16 -11.22
N PRO A 7 -17.10 7.70 -12.38
CA PRO A 7 -16.21 7.91 -13.52
C PRO A 7 -15.03 8.84 -13.16
N GLY A 8 -13.82 8.47 -13.56
CA GLY A 8 -12.62 9.29 -13.32
C GLY A 8 -12.74 10.71 -13.88
N SER A 9 -13.41 10.89 -15.03
CA SER A 9 -13.71 12.20 -15.62
C SER A 9 -14.60 13.07 -14.74
N PHE A 10 -15.61 12.49 -14.08
CA PHE A 10 -16.45 13.18 -13.13
C PHE A 10 -15.65 13.65 -11.90
N LEU A 11 -14.75 12.80 -11.40
CA LEU A 11 -13.90 13.15 -10.26
C LEU A 11 -12.87 14.23 -10.61
N LYS A 12 -12.29 14.23 -11.82
CA LYS A 12 -11.40 15.29 -12.32
C LYS A 12 -12.14 16.63 -12.48
N PHE A 13 -13.36 16.59 -12.99
CA PHE A 13 -14.25 17.77 -13.01
C PHE A 13 -14.51 18.30 -11.60
N ALA A 14 -14.96 17.43 -10.69
CA ALA A 14 -15.21 17.81 -9.29
C ALA A 14 -13.94 18.36 -8.60
N ASN A 15 -12.76 17.85 -8.96
CA ASN A 15 -11.49 18.34 -8.46
C ASN A 15 -11.18 19.76 -8.95
N THR A 16 -11.36 20.03 -10.24
CA THR A 16 -11.09 21.33 -10.88
C THR A 16 -11.93 22.46 -10.25
N PHE A 17 -13.20 22.20 -9.97
CA PHE A 17 -14.11 23.19 -9.37
C PHE A 17 -14.10 23.18 -7.83
N GLY A 18 -13.20 22.42 -7.20
CA GLY A 18 -13.04 22.38 -5.75
C GLY A 18 -14.09 21.56 -4.98
N LEU A 19 -15.05 20.93 -5.67
CA LEU A 19 -16.03 20.04 -5.06
C LEU A 19 -15.37 18.83 -4.38
N ALA A 20 -14.27 18.33 -4.92
CA ALA A 20 -13.49 17.26 -4.29
C ALA A 20 -13.03 17.64 -2.87
N ARG A 21 -12.68 18.92 -2.62
CA ARG A 21 -12.26 19.38 -1.28
C ARG A 21 -13.37 19.23 -0.24
N LEU A 22 -14.62 19.33 -0.67
CA LEU A 22 -15.80 19.10 0.19
C LEU A 22 -16.09 17.61 0.35
N MET A 23 -16.02 16.83 -0.73
CA MET A 23 -16.27 15.38 -0.71
C MET A 23 -15.32 14.63 0.23
N PHE A 24 -14.06 15.07 0.31
CA PHE A 24 -13.02 14.45 1.14
C PHE A 24 -12.77 15.20 2.45
N LYS A 25 -13.62 16.17 2.80
CA LYS A 25 -13.56 16.85 4.10
C LYS A 25 -13.93 15.85 5.20
N GLY A 26 -13.03 15.63 6.17
CA GLY A 26 -13.25 14.65 7.25
C GLY A 26 -12.96 13.21 6.85
N MET A 27 -12.14 12.98 5.82
CA MET A 27 -11.64 11.64 5.46
C MET A 27 -10.90 10.94 6.62
N PHE A 28 -10.33 11.71 7.54
CA PHE A 28 -9.73 11.18 8.77
C PHE A 28 -10.63 11.50 9.98
N PRO A 29 -10.64 10.64 11.01
CA PRO A 29 -11.36 10.91 12.26
C PRO A 29 -11.01 12.28 12.84
N ALA A 30 -11.96 12.92 13.52
CA ALA A 30 -11.79 14.22 14.18
C ALA A 30 -10.98 14.12 15.50
N GLU A 31 -9.93 13.31 15.50
CA GLU A 31 -9.06 13.08 16.65
C GLU A 31 -7.80 13.95 16.55
N LYS A 32 -7.20 14.27 17.71
CA LYS A 32 -6.03 15.17 17.79
C LYS A 32 -4.85 14.71 16.93
N GLN A 33 -4.66 13.39 16.82
CA GLN A 33 -3.59 12.78 16.02
C GLN A 33 -3.72 13.03 14.51
N TYR A 34 -4.92 13.29 14.01
CA TYR A 34 -5.19 13.56 12.58
C TYR A 34 -5.35 15.05 12.26
N LYS A 35 -5.11 15.95 13.22
CA LYS A 35 -5.32 17.40 13.01
C LYS A 35 -4.52 17.94 11.82
N TYR A 36 -3.29 17.47 11.65
CA TYR A 36 -2.42 17.88 10.54
C TYR A 36 -2.93 17.36 9.18
N GLN A 37 -3.29 16.08 9.11
CA GLN A 37 -3.86 15.45 7.91
C GLN A 37 -5.17 16.14 7.52
N ASN A 38 -6.04 16.42 8.51
CA ASN A 38 -7.32 17.10 8.31
C ASN A 38 -7.16 18.57 7.88
N SER A 39 -6.05 19.25 8.20
CA SER A 39 -5.78 20.60 7.67
C SER A 39 -5.14 20.57 6.28
N MET A 40 -4.25 19.62 6.03
CA MET A 40 -3.47 19.56 4.78
C MET A 40 -4.27 18.97 3.62
N MET A 41 -5.05 17.91 3.88
CA MET A 41 -5.74 17.19 2.81
C MET A 41 -6.71 18.07 2.02
N PRO A 42 -7.67 18.79 2.63
CA PRO A 42 -8.55 19.66 1.86
C PRO A 42 -7.80 20.77 1.10
N ALA A 43 -6.67 21.24 1.65
CA ALA A 43 -5.86 22.30 1.07
C ALA A 43 -5.01 21.83 -0.11
N LEU A 44 -4.58 20.56 -0.14
CA LEU A 44 -3.64 20.05 -1.15
C LEU A 44 -4.23 18.99 -2.08
N LEU A 45 -5.40 18.43 -1.76
CA LEU A 45 -6.03 17.37 -2.54
C LEU A 45 -6.11 17.72 -4.03
N TYR A 46 -6.44 18.97 -4.35
CA TYR A 46 -6.60 19.40 -5.73
C TYR A 46 -5.32 19.29 -6.57
N LYS A 47 -4.15 19.33 -5.93
CA LYS A 47 -2.86 19.21 -6.62
C LYS A 47 -2.53 17.76 -6.98
N SER A 48 -3.01 16.79 -6.22
CA SER A 48 -2.64 15.37 -6.38
C SER A 48 -3.78 14.48 -6.87
N ALA A 49 -5.03 14.90 -6.73
CA ALA A 49 -6.18 14.08 -7.09
C ALA A 49 -6.16 13.64 -8.56
N ASP A 50 -5.87 14.53 -9.50
CA ASP A 50 -5.81 14.18 -10.92
C ASP A 50 -4.73 13.14 -11.21
N ALA A 51 -3.55 13.28 -10.59
CA ALA A 51 -2.46 12.32 -10.72
C ALA A 51 -2.82 10.94 -10.12
N VAL A 52 -3.51 10.92 -8.97
CA VAL A 52 -4.01 9.67 -8.38
C VAL A 52 -5.05 9.00 -9.29
N LEU A 53 -5.93 9.79 -9.92
CA LEU A 53 -6.94 9.27 -10.85
C LEU A 53 -6.28 8.73 -12.13
N GLU A 54 -5.29 9.43 -12.67
CA GLU A 54 -4.48 8.98 -13.80
C GLU A 54 -3.73 7.67 -13.48
N GLU A 55 -3.09 7.57 -12.32
CA GLU A 55 -2.43 6.33 -11.88
C GLU A 55 -3.43 5.16 -11.82
N GLN A 56 -4.65 5.41 -11.35
CA GLN A 56 -5.71 4.40 -11.33
C GLN A 56 -6.14 3.96 -12.73
N ASP A 57 -6.32 4.91 -13.65
CA ASP A 57 -6.68 4.63 -15.05
C ASP A 57 -5.59 3.77 -15.71
N HIS A 58 -4.32 3.97 -15.36
CA HIS A 58 -3.17 3.25 -15.92
C HIS A 58 -2.75 1.99 -15.14
N MET A 59 -3.35 1.71 -13.99
CA MET A 59 -2.99 0.57 -13.12
C MET A 59 -3.04 -0.77 -13.87
N GLY A 60 -3.97 -0.95 -14.82
CA GLY A 60 -4.05 -2.15 -15.65
C GLY A 60 -2.82 -2.35 -16.54
N THR A 61 -2.31 -1.29 -17.15
CA THR A 61 -1.08 -1.34 -17.96
C THR A 61 0.15 -1.55 -17.10
N ILE A 62 0.24 -0.86 -15.96
CA ILE A 62 1.34 -1.04 -14.99
C ILE A 62 1.42 -2.50 -14.54
N LYS A 63 0.28 -3.13 -14.22
CA LYS A 63 0.22 -4.56 -13.86
C LYS A 63 0.71 -5.47 -14.98
N LYS A 64 0.34 -5.19 -16.25
CA LYS A 64 0.79 -5.96 -17.41
C LYS A 64 2.30 -5.87 -17.60
N GLU A 65 2.88 -4.68 -17.47
CA GLU A 65 4.32 -4.49 -17.57
C GLU A 65 5.06 -5.17 -16.41
N ALA A 66 4.59 -4.98 -15.17
CA ALA A 66 5.16 -5.64 -14.00
C ALA A 66 5.12 -7.18 -14.13
N ALA A 67 4.04 -7.74 -14.69
CA ALA A 67 3.90 -9.18 -14.91
C ALA A 67 4.91 -9.77 -15.92
N LYS A 68 5.58 -8.94 -16.73
CA LYS A 68 6.68 -9.39 -17.61
C LYS A 68 7.96 -9.69 -16.84
N ILE A 69 8.14 -9.10 -15.66
CA ILE A 69 9.30 -9.38 -14.80
C ILE A 69 9.11 -10.76 -14.18
N LYS A 70 10.01 -11.69 -14.53
CA LYS A 70 9.98 -13.07 -14.02
C LYS A 70 11.07 -13.36 -12.99
N SER A 71 12.10 -12.53 -12.93
CA SER A 71 13.20 -12.68 -11.98
C SER A 71 13.98 -11.37 -11.82
N PHE A 72 14.55 -11.18 -10.63
CA PHE A 72 15.56 -10.20 -10.24
C PHE A 72 16.96 -10.82 -10.14
N GLY A 73 17.14 -12.09 -10.53
CA GLY A 73 18.41 -12.80 -10.40
C GLY A 73 18.84 -12.95 -8.95
N ASN A 74 20.05 -12.47 -8.63
CA ASN A 74 20.66 -12.54 -7.30
C ASN A 74 20.54 -11.24 -6.50
N ILE A 75 19.72 -10.28 -6.93
CA ILE A 75 19.48 -9.05 -6.17
C ILE A 75 18.78 -9.42 -4.85
N PRO A 76 19.33 -9.07 -3.67
CA PRO A 76 18.70 -9.38 -2.39
C PRO A 76 17.28 -8.82 -2.30
N LEU A 77 16.33 -9.65 -1.89
CA LEU A 77 14.91 -9.30 -1.80
C LEU A 77 14.34 -9.64 -0.42
N LEU A 78 13.93 -8.62 0.33
CA LEU A 78 13.20 -8.79 1.60
C LEU A 78 11.73 -8.43 1.42
N ILE A 79 10.85 -9.35 1.80
CA ILE A 79 9.40 -9.17 1.76
C ILE A 79 8.89 -9.02 3.20
N LEU A 80 8.45 -7.82 3.57
CA LEU A 80 7.78 -7.57 4.84
C LEU A 80 6.28 -7.80 4.68
N THR A 81 5.74 -8.78 5.40
CA THR A 81 4.32 -9.15 5.30
C THR A 81 3.63 -8.96 6.64
N ALA A 82 2.59 -8.13 6.64
CA ALA A 82 1.69 -7.96 7.77
C ALA A 82 1.03 -9.30 8.12
N SER A 83 1.21 -9.78 9.35
CA SER A 83 0.72 -11.09 9.78
C SER A 83 -0.36 -11.02 10.84
N ASP A 84 -0.93 -9.84 11.09
CA ASP A 84 -2.08 -9.71 11.99
C ASP A 84 -3.32 -10.35 11.34
N PRO A 85 -3.99 -11.32 12.01
CA PRO A 85 -5.23 -11.92 11.49
C PRO A 85 -6.40 -10.94 11.45
N LYS A 86 -6.34 -9.85 12.23
CA LYS A 86 -7.40 -8.82 12.32
C LYS A 86 -7.21 -7.68 11.33
N ARG A 87 -6.19 -7.73 10.47
CA ARG A 87 -5.82 -6.64 9.53
C ARG A 87 -6.93 -6.22 8.56
N TYR A 88 -7.96 -7.05 8.38
CA TYR A 88 -9.12 -6.76 7.53
C TYR A 88 -10.43 -6.59 8.31
N ASP A 89 -10.45 -6.68 9.64
CA ASP A 89 -11.68 -6.63 10.45
C ASP A 89 -12.48 -5.33 10.25
N SER A 90 -11.79 -4.22 9.95
CA SER A 90 -12.41 -2.92 9.65
C SER A 90 -13.00 -2.83 8.24
N SER A 91 -12.54 -3.67 7.31
CA SER A 91 -12.81 -3.55 5.87
C SER A 91 -13.69 -4.67 5.33
N ILE A 92 -13.63 -5.87 5.91
CA ILE A 92 -14.35 -7.07 5.46
C ILE A 92 -15.09 -7.66 6.67
N LYS A 93 -16.43 -7.56 6.66
CA LYS A 93 -17.29 -8.11 7.72
C LYS A 93 -17.53 -9.61 7.56
N ASP A 94 -17.54 -10.09 6.32
CA ASP A 94 -17.73 -11.50 6.01
C ASP A 94 -16.51 -12.32 6.44
N VAL A 95 -16.73 -13.39 7.21
CA VAL A 95 -15.66 -14.19 7.80
C VAL A 95 -14.98 -15.07 6.76
N GLU A 96 -15.73 -15.68 5.84
CA GLU A 96 -15.20 -16.57 4.80
C GLU A 96 -14.36 -15.77 3.80
N LEU A 97 -14.89 -14.65 3.31
CA LEU A 97 -14.18 -13.75 2.40
C LEU A 97 -12.91 -13.18 3.04
N LYS A 98 -12.94 -12.90 4.35
CA LYS A 98 -11.76 -12.45 5.08
C LYS A 98 -10.67 -13.52 5.11
N LEU A 99 -11.03 -14.77 5.38
CA LEU A 99 -10.09 -15.88 5.36
C LEU A 99 -9.53 -16.11 3.96
N GLU A 100 -10.37 -16.04 2.93
CA GLU A 100 -9.94 -16.12 1.53
C GLU A 100 -8.93 -15.01 1.19
N MET A 101 -9.22 -13.76 1.57
CA MET A 101 -8.32 -12.62 1.36
C MET A 101 -6.97 -12.81 2.07
N ILE A 102 -6.98 -13.26 3.33
CA ILE A 102 -5.76 -13.54 4.09
C ILE A 102 -4.92 -14.61 3.38
N ASN A 103 -5.55 -15.72 2.98
CA ASN A 103 -4.87 -16.83 2.31
C ASN A 103 -4.32 -16.40 0.94
N ALA A 104 -5.10 -15.68 0.14
CA ALA A 104 -4.68 -15.16 -1.15
C ALA A 104 -3.50 -14.18 -1.00
N TRP A 105 -3.57 -13.28 -0.02
CA TRP A 105 -2.50 -12.34 0.29
C TRP A 105 -1.21 -13.06 0.70
N ASP A 106 -1.31 -14.01 1.64
CA ASP A 106 -0.15 -14.76 2.13
C ASP A 106 0.50 -15.58 1.00
N LYS A 107 -0.30 -16.16 0.10
CA LYS A 107 0.19 -16.83 -1.10
C LYS A 107 0.93 -15.86 -2.02
N MET A 108 0.34 -14.73 -2.37
CA MET A 108 0.97 -13.73 -3.24
C MET A 108 2.29 -13.20 -2.67
N GLN A 109 2.35 -12.99 -1.35
CA GLN A 109 3.57 -12.53 -0.67
C GLN A 109 4.68 -13.59 -0.72
N LYS A 110 4.33 -14.88 -0.60
CA LYS A 110 5.27 -15.99 -0.79
C LYS A 110 5.74 -16.12 -2.24
N ASP A 111 4.86 -15.89 -3.21
CA ASP A 111 5.22 -15.96 -4.63
C ASP A 111 6.32 -14.95 -5.01
N PHE A 112 6.42 -13.80 -4.31
CA PHE A 112 7.53 -12.85 -4.51
C PHE A 112 8.90 -13.44 -4.16
N LEU A 113 8.98 -14.46 -3.31
CA LEU A 113 10.25 -15.14 -3.00
C LEU A 113 10.85 -15.82 -4.22
N LEU A 114 10.04 -16.13 -5.23
CA LEU A 114 10.50 -16.75 -6.48
C LEU A 114 11.19 -15.76 -7.41
N LEU A 115 11.07 -14.45 -7.17
CA LEU A 115 11.68 -13.45 -8.04
C LEU A 115 13.20 -13.37 -7.86
N SER A 116 13.74 -13.67 -6.68
CA SER A 116 15.19 -13.62 -6.44
C SER A 116 15.70 -14.94 -5.87
N THR A 117 16.92 -15.33 -6.26
CA THR A 117 17.64 -16.46 -5.65
C THR A 117 18.11 -16.14 -4.23
N ASP A 118 18.11 -14.86 -3.85
CA ASP A 118 18.43 -14.37 -2.52
C ASP A 118 17.25 -13.60 -1.92
N SER A 119 16.15 -14.33 -1.66
CA SER A 119 14.93 -13.77 -1.11
C SER A 119 14.62 -14.28 0.30
N LYS A 120 13.98 -13.44 1.11
CA LYS A 120 13.47 -13.83 2.43
C LYS A 120 12.21 -13.06 2.79
N GLN A 121 11.23 -13.77 3.36
CA GLN A 121 10.03 -13.17 3.93
C GLN A 121 10.21 -12.96 5.43
N ILE A 122 9.71 -11.83 5.93
CA ILE A 122 9.63 -11.50 7.35
C ILE A 122 8.17 -11.19 7.65
N LEU A 123 7.56 -12.02 8.49
CA LEU A 123 6.22 -11.78 9.01
C LEU A 123 6.29 -10.74 10.13
N VAL A 124 5.49 -9.68 10.02
CA VAL A 124 5.46 -8.59 10.98
C VAL A 124 4.13 -8.65 11.74
N PRO A 125 4.14 -9.14 13.00
CA PRO A 125 2.93 -9.24 13.80
C PRO A 125 2.44 -7.86 14.21
N ASN A 126 1.15 -7.77 14.56
CA ASN A 126 0.50 -6.54 15.02
C ASN A 126 0.68 -5.39 14.02
N SER A 127 0.62 -5.69 12.72
CA SER A 127 0.72 -4.71 11.65
C SER A 127 -0.35 -4.97 10.61
N GLY A 128 -0.93 -3.90 10.09
CA GLY A 128 -1.91 -3.88 9.01
C GLY A 128 -1.29 -3.45 7.68
N HIS A 129 -2.03 -2.67 6.90
CA HIS A 129 -1.60 -2.26 5.55
C HIS A 129 -0.33 -1.40 5.56
N TYR A 130 -0.12 -0.57 6.60
CA TYR A 130 1.02 0.35 6.71
C TYR A 130 2.00 -0.11 7.78
N ILE A 131 2.76 -1.19 7.49
CA ILE A 131 3.79 -1.73 8.40
C ILE A 131 4.79 -0.65 8.83
N ASN A 132 5.10 0.31 7.96
CA ASN A 132 5.98 1.43 8.28
C ASN A 132 5.44 2.38 9.36
N GLN A 133 4.12 2.41 9.57
CA GLN A 133 3.48 3.17 10.64
C GLN A 133 3.30 2.30 11.89
N ASP A 134 2.85 1.06 11.70
CA ASP A 134 2.53 0.15 12.81
C ASP A 134 3.79 -0.40 13.49
N ASN A 135 4.83 -0.70 12.71
CA ASN A 135 6.09 -1.28 13.19
C ASN A 135 7.29 -0.72 12.42
N PRO A 136 7.62 0.58 12.60
CA PRO A 136 8.74 1.23 11.91
C PRO A 136 10.09 0.55 12.18
N LYS A 137 10.26 -0.05 13.37
CA LYS A 137 11.49 -0.75 13.76
C LYS A 137 11.73 -2.03 12.95
N ALA A 138 10.67 -2.75 12.58
CA ALA A 138 10.81 -3.89 11.68
C ALA A 138 11.33 -3.47 10.30
N VAL A 139 10.86 -2.33 9.79
CA VAL A 139 11.31 -1.77 8.49
C VAL A 139 12.77 -1.31 8.58
N GLU A 140 13.11 -0.53 9.61
CA GLU A 140 14.49 -0.06 9.86
C GLU A 140 15.47 -1.24 9.93
N LYS A 141 15.13 -2.27 10.73
CA LYS A 141 15.96 -3.46 10.86
C LYS A 141 16.13 -4.19 9.53
N ALA A 142 15.06 -4.38 8.76
CA ALA A 142 15.13 -5.08 7.48
C ALA A 142 16.05 -4.36 6.48
N ILE A 143 15.99 -3.02 6.43
CA ILE A 143 16.87 -2.21 5.59
C ILE A 143 18.32 -2.36 6.05
N ASN A 144 18.60 -2.21 7.35
CA ASN A 144 19.96 -2.32 7.89
C ASN A 144 20.54 -3.72 7.65
N ASP A 145 19.78 -4.79 7.93
CA ASP A 145 20.18 -6.17 7.67
C ASP A 145 20.56 -6.39 6.18
N MET A 146 19.81 -5.79 5.25
CA MET A 146 20.09 -5.90 3.81
C MET A 146 21.36 -5.13 3.42
N VAL A 147 21.53 -3.90 3.92
CA VAL A 147 22.72 -3.07 3.65
C VAL A 147 23.96 -3.74 4.22
N ASP A 148 23.91 -4.21 5.46
CA ASP A 148 25.03 -4.88 6.13
C ASP A 148 25.44 -6.14 5.35
N LYS A 149 24.46 -6.94 4.90
CA LYS A 149 24.73 -8.12 4.08
C LYS A 149 25.49 -7.78 2.80
N ILE A 150 25.10 -6.72 2.11
CA ILE A 150 25.76 -6.29 0.86
C ILE A 150 27.17 -5.75 1.15
N LEU A 151 27.36 -5.00 2.23
CA LEU A 151 28.66 -4.43 2.59
C LEU A 151 29.70 -5.48 2.97
N HIS A 152 29.27 -6.59 3.61
CA HIS A 152 30.14 -7.67 4.07
C HIS A 152 30.25 -8.85 3.09
N GLN A 153 29.64 -8.76 1.91
CA GLN A 153 29.76 -9.76 0.82
C GLN A 153 30.91 -9.47 -0.17
N LYS A 154 31.73 -8.46 0.09
CA LYS A 154 33.01 -8.20 -0.61
C LYS A 154 34.15 -8.98 0.02
#